data_AF-A0A9P0EG33-F1
#
_entry.id   AF-A0A9P0EG33-F1
#
_cell.length_a   1.000
_cell.length_b   1.000
_cell.length_c   1.000
_cell.angle_alpha   90.00
_cell.angle_beta   90.00
_cell.angle_gamma   90.00
#
_symmetry.space_group_name_H-M   'P 1'
#
loop_
_entity.id
_entity.type
_entity.pdbx_description
1 polymer ?
#
loop_
_entity_poly.entity_id
_entity_poly.type
_entity_poly.pdbx_seq_one_letter_code
_entity_poly.pdbx_strand_id
1 'polypeptide(L)'
;MSKRGAGAVDQIVKLIVGAGQASPSPPVGPALGSKGVKSMDFCKASPLHNCAGSHCSRHRLDEFNARTAHIVVGTPMPCRVTVRPDRSFVFDLRTPQTSWLLKNACNAPVGKKGRKGAQKPGHESIGTVSLKHIYEIAKIKQSELRLSGLSLEGLCRSVIFQCKSMGIDVVA
;
A
#
# COMPACT_ATOMS: atom_id res chain seq x y z
N MET A 1 -19.10 -18.52 -37.27
CA MET A 1 -17.69 -18.21 -36.94
C MET A 1 -17.59 -17.88 -35.46
N SER A 2 -17.37 -18.89 -34.62
CA SER A 2 -17.22 -18.76 -33.18
C SER A 2 -15.87 -18.10 -32.88
N LYS A 3 -15.90 -16.90 -32.29
CA LYS A 3 -14.68 -16.22 -31.82
C LYS A 3 -14.07 -17.10 -30.73
N ARG A 4 -12.96 -17.77 -31.07
CA ARG A 4 -12.08 -18.49 -30.13
C ARG A 4 -11.86 -17.60 -28.92
N GLY A 5 -12.26 -18.09 -27.74
CA GLY A 5 -12.07 -17.40 -26.47
C GLY A 5 -10.58 -17.12 -26.29
N ALA A 6 -10.21 -15.84 -26.27
CA ALA A 6 -8.91 -15.42 -25.79
C ALA A 6 -8.77 -15.99 -24.37
N GLY A 7 -7.72 -16.79 -24.14
CA GLY A 7 -7.42 -17.36 -22.83
C GLY A 7 -7.53 -16.27 -21.78
N ALA A 8 -8.37 -16.50 -20.79
CA ALA A 8 -8.81 -15.45 -19.90
C ALA A 8 -7.64 -14.99 -19.02
N VAL A 9 -7.09 -13.81 -19.30
CA VAL A 9 -5.86 -13.30 -18.66
C VAL A 9 -6.21 -12.51 -17.40
N ASP A 10 -5.60 -12.88 -16.28
CA ASP A 10 -5.68 -12.15 -15.01
C ASP A 10 -5.25 -10.70 -15.16
N GLN A 11 -6.13 -9.77 -14.75
CA GLN A 11 -5.87 -8.34 -14.82
C GLN A 11 -5.30 -7.84 -13.49
N ILE A 12 -4.11 -7.23 -13.52
CA ILE A 12 -3.45 -6.71 -12.32
C ILE A 12 -3.71 -5.19 -12.21
N VAL A 13 -4.34 -4.77 -11.12
CA VAL A 13 -4.56 -3.36 -10.76
C VAL A 13 -3.67 -2.99 -9.58
N LYS A 14 -2.90 -1.91 -9.72
CA LYS A 14 -2.09 -1.33 -8.64
C LYS A 14 -2.84 -0.13 -8.09
N LEU A 15 -3.14 -0.15 -6.79
CA LEU A 15 -3.87 0.92 -6.11
C LEU A 15 -3.15 1.35 -4.83
N ILE A 16 -3.33 2.61 -4.44
CA ILE A 16 -2.78 3.16 -3.19
C ILE A 16 -3.97 3.54 -2.32
N VAL A 17 -4.03 2.97 -1.12
CA VAL A 17 -5.13 3.18 -0.17
C VAL A 17 -4.56 3.54 1.18
N GLY A 18 -5.19 4.50 1.86
CA GLY A 18 -4.83 4.84 3.24
C GLY A 18 -5.24 3.72 4.20
N ALA A 19 -4.35 3.33 5.10
CA ALA A 19 -4.65 2.39 6.18
C ALA A 19 -5.89 2.84 6.97
N GLY A 20 -6.80 1.91 7.28
CA GLY A 20 -8.03 2.18 8.03
C GLY A 20 -9.06 3.11 7.37
N GLN A 21 -8.86 3.52 6.11
CA GLN A 21 -9.72 4.46 5.37
C GLN A 21 -10.09 3.92 3.99
N ALA A 22 -10.26 2.59 3.84
CA ALA A 22 -10.73 2.00 2.60
C ALA A 22 -12.21 2.30 2.38
N SER A 23 -12.50 3.29 1.55
CA SER A 23 -13.86 3.61 1.06
C SER A 23 -13.91 3.52 -0.47
N PRO A 24 -15.08 3.22 -1.07
CA PRO A 24 -15.28 3.16 -2.53
C PRO A 24 -15.22 4.53 -3.24
N SER A 25 -14.46 5.46 -2.66
CA SER A 25 -14.24 6.84 -3.11
C SER A 25 -13.29 6.88 -4.33
N PRO A 26 -13.07 8.05 -4.96
CA PRO A 26 -12.38 8.22 -6.25
C PRO A 26 -11.00 7.54 -6.46
N PRO A 27 -10.20 7.11 -5.45
CA PRO A 27 -9.02 6.28 -5.72
C PRO A 27 -9.31 4.78 -5.91
N VAL A 28 -10.35 4.22 -5.29
CA VAL A 28 -10.62 2.77 -5.28
C VAL A 28 -11.83 2.43 -6.15
N GLY A 29 -12.89 3.24 -6.06
CA GLY A 29 -14.15 3.04 -6.77
C GLY A 29 -13.98 2.95 -8.29
N PRO A 30 -13.41 3.96 -8.96
CA PRO A 30 -13.21 3.94 -10.42
C PRO A 30 -12.21 2.88 -10.89
N ALA A 31 -11.14 2.66 -10.12
CA ALA A 31 -10.06 1.74 -10.47
C ALA A 31 -10.53 0.27 -10.50
N LEU A 32 -11.39 -0.13 -9.55
CA LEU A 32 -11.94 -1.48 -9.48
C LEU A 32 -13.27 -1.62 -10.26
N GLY A 33 -14.09 -0.56 -10.26
CA GLY A 33 -15.38 -0.55 -10.96
C GLY A 33 -15.25 -0.70 -12.48
N SER A 34 -14.22 -0.09 -13.09
CA SER A 34 -13.92 -0.26 -14.52
C SER A 34 -13.59 -1.70 -14.93
N LYS A 35 -13.19 -2.54 -13.97
CA LYS A 35 -12.88 -3.96 -14.18
C LYS A 35 -14.04 -4.89 -13.80
N GLY A 36 -15.20 -4.34 -13.44
CA GLY A 36 -16.39 -5.10 -13.10
C GLY A 36 -16.30 -5.79 -11.73
N VAL A 37 -15.38 -5.37 -10.86
CA VAL A 37 -15.26 -5.85 -9.49
C VAL A 37 -16.12 -4.98 -8.58
N LYS A 38 -16.89 -5.59 -7.69
CA LYS A 38 -17.69 -4.87 -6.70
C LYS A 38 -16.75 -4.24 -5.67
N SER A 39 -16.48 -2.93 -5.81
CA SER A 39 -15.64 -2.15 -4.89
C SER A 39 -16.13 -2.21 -3.44
N MET A 40 -17.43 -2.46 -3.25
CA MET A 40 -18.03 -2.69 -1.93
C MET A 40 -17.56 -3.98 -1.28
N ASP A 41 -17.33 -5.05 -2.05
CA ASP A 41 -16.84 -6.32 -1.53
C ASP A 41 -15.35 -6.21 -1.19
N PHE A 42 -14.57 -5.42 -1.93
CA PHE A 42 -13.16 -5.13 -1.59
C PHE A 42 -13.02 -4.40 -0.25
N CYS A 43 -13.90 -3.43 0.02
CA CYS A 43 -13.94 -2.79 1.33
C CYS A 43 -14.51 -3.75 2.39
N LYS A 44 -15.60 -4.46 2.11
CA LYS A 44 -16.42 -5.13 3.13
C LYS A 44 -16.25 -6.63 3.30
N ALA A 45 -15.37 -7.32 2.56
CA ALA A 45 -15.37 -8.79 2.49
C ALA A 45 -15.25 -9.46 3.87
N SER A 46 -16.40 -9.69 4.50
CA SER A 46 -16.57 -10.48 5.69
C SER A 46 -16.50 -11.95 5.30
N PRO A 47 -15.92 -12.81 6.15
CA PRO A 47 -15.93 -14.24 5.93
C PRO A 47 -17.38 -14.74 5.93
N LEU A 48 -17.62 -15.73 5.09
CA LEU A 48 -18.79 -16.59 5.13
C LEU A 48 -18.91 -17.16 6.55
N HIS A 49 -19.85 -16.67 7.35
CA HIS A 49 -20.35 -17.42 8.49
C HIS A 49 -21.86 -17.26 8.59
N ASN A 50 -22.51 -18.41 8.42
CA ASN A 50 -23.94 -18.66 8.48
C ASN A 50 -24.54 -18.00 9.74
N CYS A 51 -25.19 -16.85 9.59
CA CYS A 51 -25.94 -16.22 10.66
C CYS A 51 -27.43 -16.56 10.48
N ALA A 52 -27.82 -17.74 10.98
CA ALA A 52 -29.23 -18.03 11.26
C ALA A 52 -29.56 -17.40 12.63
N GLY A 53 -30.10 -16.18 12.63
CA GLY A 53 -30.52 -15.50 13.86
C GLY A 53 -30.75 -14.01 13.66
N SER A 54 -31.97 -13.56 13.93
CA SER A 54 -32.58 -12.26 13.59
C SER A 54 -32.05 -11.03 14.34
N HIS A 55 -30.81 -11.05 14.85
CA HIS A 55 -30.17 -9.89 15.48
C HIS A 55 -28.68 -9.84 15.17
N CYS A 56 -28.32 -9.41 13.95
CA CYS A 56 -26.94 -9.05 13.62
C CYS A 56 -26.90 -7.56 13.24
N SER A 57 -26.92 -6.69 14.25
CA SER A 57 -26.71 -5.25 14.05
C SER A 57 -25.26 -4.99 13.65
N ARG A 58 -25.00 -5.00 12.34
CA ARG A 58 -23.90 -4.28 11.66
C ARG A 58 -22.53 -4.35 12.34
N HIS A 59 -21.97 -5.53 12.55
CA HIS A 59 -20.51 -5.65 12.63
C HIS A 59 -19.93 -5.67 11.22
N ARG A 60 -19.83 -4.46 10.64
CA ARG A 60 -19.16 -4.18 9.38
C ARG A 60 -17.66 -4.09 9.66
N LEU A 61 -16.97 -5.24 9.69
CA LEU A 61 -15.51 -5.26 9.66
C LEU A 61 -15.04 -5.56 8.24
N ASP A 62 -14.64 -4.46 7.61
CA ASP A 62 -13.97 -4.39 6.34
C ASP A 62 -12.64 -5.15 6.41
N GLU A 63 -12.43 -6.18 5.58
CA GLU A 63 -11.23 -7.04 5.62
C GLU A 63 -9.93 -6.22 5.54
N PHE A 64 -9.97 -5.14 4.77
CA PHE A 64 -8.89 -4.19 4.64
C PHE A 64 -8.62 -3.42 5.95
N ASN A 65 -9.67 -2.95 6.62
CA ASN A 65 -9.53 -2.19 7.87
C ASN A 65 -9.13 -3.11 9.02
N ALA A 66 -9.58 -4.38 9.03
CA ALA A 66 -9.12 -5.38 9.98
C ALA A 66 -7.63 -5.69 9.82
N ARG A 67 -7.17 -5.92 8.58
CA ARG A 67 -5.76 -6.17 8.27
C ARG A 67 -4.86 -4.96 8.53
N THR A 68 -5.39 -3.73 8.44
CA THR A 68 -4.61 -2.49 8.63
C THR A 68 -4.85 -1.81 9.99
N ALA A 69 -5.59 -2.43 10.90
CA ALA A 69 -5.94 -1.86 12.20
C ALA A 69 -4.73 -1.54 13.11
N HIS A 70 -3.61 -2.25 12.91
CA HIS A 70 -2.38 -2.06 13.67
C HIS A 70 -1.47 -0.95 13.10
N ILE A 71 -1.85 -0.33 11.98
CA ILE A 71 -1.07 0.68 11.27
C ILE A 71 -1.73 2.05 11.48
N VAL A 72 -0.91 3.10 11.59
CA VAL A 72 -1.40 4.48 11.71
C VAL A 72 -2.36 4.81 10.57
N VAL A 73 -3.56 5.26 10.94
CA VAL A 73 -4.65 5.59 10.00
C VAL A 73 -4.19 6.64 9.00
N GLY A 74 -4.48 6.43 7.72
CA GLY A 74 -4.09 7.34 6.63
C GLY A 74 -2.70 7.08 6.05
N THR A 75 -1.95 6.09 6.53
CA THR A 75 -0.68 5.67 5.92
C THR A 75 -0.93 5.10 4.52
N PRO A 76 -0.25 5.58 3.45
CA PRO A 76 -0.48 5.10 2.09
C PRO A 76 0.12 3.70 1.90
N MET A 77 -0.78 2.73 1.80
CA MET A 77 -0.47 1.31 1.57
C MET A 77 -0.70 0.96 0.10
N PRO A 78 0.34 0.55 -0.65
CA PRO A 78 0.16 0.06 -2.00
C PRO A 78 -0.42 -1.36 -1.94
N CYS A 79 -1.47 -1.58 -2.72
CA CYS A 79 -2.15 -2.86 -2.82
C CYS A 79 -2.14 -3.32 -4.27
N ARG A 80 -1.91 -4.61 -4.47
CA ARG A 80 -2.02 -5.23 -5.78
C ARG A 80 -3.28 -6.08 -5.79
N VAL A 81 -4.22 -5.75 -6.65
CA VAL A 81 -5.44 -6.52 -6.86
C VAL A 81 -5.31 -7.29 -8.16
N THR A 82 -5.37 -8.61 -8.08
CA THR A 82 -5.44 -9.50 -9.24
C THR A 82 -6.90 -9.86 -9.45
N VAL A 83 -7.44 -9.42 -10.58
CA VAL A 83 -8.81 -9.71 -11.00
C VAL A 83 -8.78 -10.88 -11.96
N ARG A 84 -9.42 -11.97 -11.56
CA ARG A 84 -9.59 -13.16 -12.36
C ARG A 84 -10.77 -12.98 -13.34
N PRO A 85 -10.83 -13.79 -14.40
CA PRO A 85 -11.90 -13.70 -15.41
C PRO A 85 -13.31 -13.99 -14.89
N ASP A 86 -13.45 -14.72 -13.79
CA ASP A 86 -14.70 -14.96 -13.07
C ASP A 86 -15.15 -13.75 -12.22
N ARG A 87 -14.45 -12.61 -12.34
CA ARG A 87 -14.64 -11.39 -11.53
C ARG A 87 -14.33 -11.60 -10.05
N SER A 88 -13.76 -12.73 -9.67
CA SER A 88 -13.15 -12.88 -8.36
C SER A 88 -11.86 -12.05 -8.29
N PHE A 89 -11.51 -11.60 -7.10
CA PHE A 89 -10.32 -10.81 -6.88
C PHE A 89 -9.52 -11.37 -5.71
N VAL A 90 -8.19 -11.35 -5.86
CA VAL A 90 -7.25 -11.60 -4.76
C VAL A 90 -6.46 -10.32 -4.58
N PHE A 91 -6.36 -9.84 -3.34
CA PHE A 91 -5.59 -8.64 -3.03
C PHE A 91 -4.41 -8.96 -2.12
N ASP A 92 -3.23 -8.50 -2.55
CA ASP A 92 -2.01 -8.53 -1.76
C ASP A 92 -1.77 -7.12 -1.20
N LEU A 93 -1.83 -6.99 0.12
CA LEU A 93 -1.32 -5.80 0.79
C LEU A 93 0.21 -5.81 0.74
N ARG A 94 0.78 -4.62 0.62
CA ARG A 94 2.23 -4.42 0.71
C ARG A 94 2.52 -3.39 1.79
N THR A 95 3.71 -3.49 2.37
CA THR A 95 4.28 -2.49 3.28
C THR A 95 4.14 -1.09 2.72
N PRO A 96 4.05 -0.08 3.62
CA PRO A 96 3.91 1.30 3.22
C PRO A 96 5.05 1.76 2.31
N GLN A 97 4.77 2.77 1.50
CA GLN A 97 5.76 3.29 0.57
C GLN A 97 7.00 3.81 1.30
N THR A 98 8.19 3.38 0.85
CA THR A 98 9.48 3.85 1.40
C THR A 98 9.57 5.38 1.43
N SER A 99 9.01 6.07 0.41
CA SER A 99 8.95 7.53 0.37
C SER A 99 8.20 8.12 1.57
N TRP A 100 7.07 7.52 1.95
CA TRP A 100 6.29 7.99 3.10
C TRP A 100 7.00 7.75 4.42
N LEU A 101 7.61 6.56 4.59
CA LEU A 101 8.38 6.21 5.80
C LEU A 101 9.57 7.17 6.01
N LEU A 102 10.33 7.44 4.95
CA LEU A 102 11.47 8.34 4.99
C LEU A 102 11.05 9.78 5.29
N LYS A 103 9.96 10.26 4.68
CA LYS A 103 9.39 11.57 4.98
C LYS A 103 8.89 11.69 6.42
N ASN A 104 8.44 10.58 7.01
CA ASN A 104 8.06 10.53 8.42
C ASN A 104 9.30 10.57 9.33
N ALA A 105 10.35 9.84 8.99
CA ALA A 105 11.59 9.81 9.75
C ALA A 105 12.34 11.15 9.75
N CYS A 106 12.33 11.91 8.64
CA CYS A 106 13.00 13.21 8.55
C CYS A 106 12.12 14.41 8.95
N ASN A 107 10.89 14.19 9.41
CA ASN A 107 9.91 15.25 9.69
C ASN A 107 9.79 16.29 8.55
N ALA A 108 9.77 15.82 7.30
CA ALA A 108 9.72 16.68 6.12
C ALA A 108 8.55 17.68 6.18
N PRO A 109 8.74 18.91 5.63
CA PRO A 109 7.72 19.95 5.66
C PRO A 109 6.44 19.49 4.98
N VAL A 110 5.32 19.75 5.66
CA VAL A 110 3.98 19.38 5.20
C VAL A 110 3.54 20.39 4.13
N GLY A 111 3.33 19.92 2.91
CA GLY A 111 2.72 20.71 1.85
C GLY A 111 1.21 20.46 1.72
N LYS A 112 0.57 21.14 0.75
CA LYS A 112 -0.88 21.08 0.47
C LYS A 112 -1.45 19.67 0.18
N LYS A 113 -0.62 18.67 -0.15
CA LYS A 113 -1.03 17.27 -0.45
C LYS A 113 -0.22 16.24 0.37
N GLY A 114 0.36 16.65 1.50
CA GLY A 114 1.21 15.82 2.37
C GLY A 114 2.68 16.27 2.39
N ARG A 115 3.53 15.49 3.07
CA ARG A 115 4.97 15.78 3.20
C ARG A 115 5.65 15.82 1.83
N LYS A 116 6.30 16.94 1.51
CA LYS A 116 6.96 17.16 0.20
C LYS A 116 8.37 16.57 0.18
N GLY A 117 8.81 16.14 -1.00
CA GLY A 117 10.21 15.79 -1.29
C GLY A 117 10.93 16.96 -1.97
N ALA A 118 12.25 16.90 -2.12
CA ALA A 118 13.04 17.98 -2.72
C ALA A 118 12.58 18.23 -4.16
N GLN A 119 12.46 19.50 -4.56
CA GLN A 119 12.16 19.82 -5.96
C GLN A 119 13.37 19.57 -6.86
N LYS A 120 14.58 19.83 -6.32
CA LYS A 120 15.86 19.59 -7.00
C LYS A 120 16.77 18.74 -6.11
N PRO A 121 16.61 17.41 -6.13
CA PRO A 121 17.46 16.49 -5.36
C PRO A 121 18.94 16.70 -5.72
N GLY A 122 19.80 16.89 -4.72
CA GLY A 122 21.24 17.13 -4.89
C GLY A 122 21.68 18.60 -4.81
N HIS A 123 20.76 19.55 -5.00
CA HIS A 123 21.02 20.97 -4.72
C HIS A 123 20.34 21.43 -3.41
N GLU A 124 19.16 20.90 -3.13
CA GLU A 124 18.39 21.19 -1.92
C GLU A 124 18.20 19.90 -1.12
N SER A 125 18.53 19.94 0.17
CA SER A 125 18.20 18.88 1.11
C SER A 125 17.03 19.29 2.00
N ILE A 126 16.07 18.38 2.16
CA ILE A 126 14.84 18.61 2.93
C ILE A 126 14.99 18.21 4.39
N GLY A 127 15.90 17.29 4.68
CA GLY A 127 16.13 16.81 6.03
C GLY A 127 17.19 15.73 6.08
N THR A 128 17.53 15.36 7.29
CA THR A 128 18.53 14.33 7.59
C THR A 128 17.87 13.09 8.19
N VAL A 129 18.43 11.91 7.90
CA VAL A 129 17.99 10.63 8.48
C VAL A 129 19.21 9.88 8.98
N SER A 130 19.13 9.33 10.20
CA SER A 130 20.20 8.51 10.76
C SER A 130 20.16 7.07 10.26
N LEU A 131 21.31 6.39 10.27
CA LEU A 131 21.41 4.97 9.89
C LEU A 131 20.49 4.05 10.71
N LYS A 132 20.19 4.41 11.97
CA LYS A 132 19.26 3.67 12.84
C LYS A 132 17.85 3.59 12.23
N HIS A 133 17.33 4.72 11.75
CA HIS A 133 16.01 4.78 11.11
C HIS A 133 15.99 4.00 9.78
N ILE A 134 17.09 4.03 9.02
CA ILE A 134 17.21 3.26 7.77
C ILE A 134 17.10 1.77 8.04
N TYR A 135 17.75 1.30 9.10
CA TYR A 135 17.72 -0.08 9.53
C TYR A 135 16.32 -0.52 9.97
N GLU A 136 15.61 0.31 10.72
CA GLU A 136 14.21 0.05 11.11
C GLU A 136 13.28 -0.02 9.89
N ILE A 137 13.41 0.92 8.95
CA ILE A 137 12.64 0.92 7.70
C ILE A 137 12.93 -0.34 6.87
N ALA A 138 14.20 -0.75 6.80
CA ALA A 138 14.60 -1.96 6.10
C ALA A 138 13.99 -3.22 6.73
N LYS A 139 13.96 -3.33 8.07
CA LYS A 139 13.29 -4.42 8.79
C LYS A 139 11.79 -4.48 8.51
N ILE A 140 11.10 -3.35 8.56
CA ILE A 140 9.67 -3.26 8.24
C ILE A 140 9.43 -3.73 6.81
N LYS A 141 10.30 -3.36 5.86
CA LYS A 141 10.17 -3.75 4.46
C LYS A 141 10.54 -5.22 4.21
N GLN A 142 11.42 -5.79 5.03
CA GLN A 142 11.85 -7.19 4.95
C GLN A 142 10.78 -8.18 5.41
N SER A 143 9.81 -7.75 6.24
CA SER A 143 8.70 -8.61 6.67
C SER A 143 7.78 -9.05 5.51
N GLU A 144 7.92 -8.43 4.34
CA GLU A 144 7.22 -8.85 3.13
C GLU A 144 7.81 -10.12 2.54
N LEU A 145 6.97 -11.12 2.29
CA LEU A 145 7.35 -12.42 1.73
C LEU A 145 8.16 -12.33 0.43
N ARG A 146 7.93 -11.28 -0.36
CA ARG A 146 8.61 -11.03 -1.65
C ARG A 146 9.99 -10.39 -1.50
N LEU A 147 10.33 -9.89 -0.32
CA LEU A 147 11.60 -9.20 -0.02
C LEU A 147 12.41 -9.95 1.07
N SER A 148 11.85 -11.02 1.65
CA SER A 148 12.49 -11.82 2.70
C SER A 148 13.78 -12.52 2.24
N GLY A 149 13.92 -12.81 0.94
CA GLY A 149 15.13 -13.39 0.35
C GLY A 149 16.28 -12.41 0.12
N LEU A 150 16.08 -11.11 0.32
CA LEU A 150 17.14 -10.11 0.17
C LEU A 150 17.89 -9.92 1.51
N SER A 151 19.20 -9.71 1.41
CA SER A 151 20.01 -9.36 2.56
C SER A 151 19.59 -8.00 3.13
N LEU A 152 19.66 -7.88 4.46
CA LEU A 152 19.31 -6.64 5.16
C LEU A 152 20.19 -5.47 4.72
N GLU A 153 21.47 -5.75 4.45
CA GLU A 153 22.41 -4.77 3.89
C GLU A 153 21.99 -4.28 2.50
N GLY A 154 21.56 -5.20 1.61
CA GLY A 154 21.06 -4.84 0.28
C GLY A 154 19.79 -3.98 0.35
N LEU A 155 18.92 -4.26 1.31
CA LEU A 155 17.74 -3.44 1.57
C LEU A 155 18.13 -2.05 2.10
N CYS A 156 19.05 -1.96 3.05
CA CYS A 156 19.56 -0.68 3.56
C CYS A 156 20.17 0.17 2.44
N ARG A 157 21.02 -0.42 1.59
CA ARG A 157 21.60 0.28 0.41
C ARG A 157 20.52 0.81 -0.53
N SER A 158 19.46 0.03 -0.77
CA SER A 158 18.32 0.45 -1.59
C SER A 158 17.57 1.64 -0.98
N VAL A 159 17.39 1.65 0.34
CA VAL A 159 16.75 2.76 1.06
C VAL A 159 17.64 4.02 1.03
N ILE A 160 18.95 3.89 1.23
CA ILE A 160 19.92 4.99 1.10
C ILE A 160 19.86 5.62 -0.30
N PHE A 161 19.79 4.81 -1.35
CA PHE A 161 19.66 5.31 -2.71
C PHE A 161 18.36 6.10 -2.92
N GLN A 162 17.26 5.64 -2.31
CA GLN A 162 15.99 6.37 -2.33
C GLN A 162 16.09 7.72 -1.58
N CYS A 163 16.84 7.80 -0.48
CA CYS A 163 17.08 9.07 0.23
C CYS A 163 17.74 10.11 -0.70
N LYS A 164 18.78 9.69 -1.44
CA LYS A 164 19.47 10.56 -2.41
C LYS A 164 18.51 11.11 -3.46
N SER A 165 17.66 10.24 -4.03
CA SER A 165 16.65 10.65 -5.02
C SER A 165 15.60 11.62 -4.47
N MET A 166 15.39 11.68 -3.15
CA MET A 166 14.41 12.57 -2.51
C MET A 166 15.02 13.83 -1.91
N GLY A 167 16.35 14.00 -1.97
CA GLY A 167 17.07 15.08 -1.30
C GLY A 167 17.05 14.95 0.21
N ILE A 168 17.22 13.73 0.72
CA ILE A 168 17.39 13.46 2.16
C ILE A 168 18.83 13.03 2.39
N ASP A 169 19.51 13.73 3.29
CA ASP A 169 20.89 13.43 3.66
C ASP A 169 20.93 12.33 4.72
N VAL A 170 21.87 11.39 4.57
CA VAL A 170 22.04 10.28 5.51
C VAL A 170 23.21 10.60 6.43
N VAL A 171 22.92 10.68 7.73
CA VAL A 171 23.93 10.92 8.77
C VAL A 171 24.31 9.58 9.40
N ALA A 172 25.60 9.31 9.49
CA ALA A 172 26.15 8.13 10.13
C ALA A 172 25.97 8.17 11.66
#